data_AF-A0A7X6ZWQ6-F1
#
_entry.id   AF-A0A7X6ZWQ6-F1
#
_cell.length_a   1.000
_cell.length_b   1.000
_cell.length_c   1.000
_cell.angle_alpha   90.00
_cell.angle_beta   90.00
_cell.angle_gamma   90.00
#
_symmetry.space_group_name_H-M   'P 1'
#
loop_
_entity.id
_entity.type
_entity.pdbx_description
1 polymer ?
#
loop_
_entity_poly.entity_id
_entity_poly.type
_entity_poly.pdbx_seq_one_letter_code
_entity_poly.pdbx_strand_id
1 'polypeptide(L)' 'MRNQDIRKEISESGLKLWQIASAVYSCNDGNFSRKLRQELPAEEKKRIRDAIVQLKKEGE' A
#
# COMPACT_ATOMS: atom_id res chain seq x y z
N MET A 1 -11.04 10.94 -3.78
CA MET A 1 -10.50 9.58 -4.01
C MET A 1 -10.68 8.75 -2.74
N ARG A 2 -11.11 7.48 -2.83
CA ARG A 2 -11.14 6.55 -1.69
C ARG A 2 -9.68 6.19 -1.30
N ASN A 3 -9.44 5.90 -0.02
CA ASN A 3 -8.14 5.45 0.51
C ASN A 3 -6.96 6.42 0.27
N GLN A 4 -7.19 7.73 0.31
CA GLN A 4 -6.12 8.73 0.20
C GLN A 4 -5.13 8.63 1.35
N ASP A 5 -5.59 8.23 2.52
CA ASP A 5 -4.78 8.07 3.73
C ASP A 5 -3.64 7.08 3.48
N ILE A 6 -3.96 5.94 2.86
CA ILE A 6 -2.98 4.92 2.49
C ILE A 6 -1.99 5.49 1.46
N ARG A 7 -2.47 6.17 0.43
CA ARG A 7 -1.57 6.78 -0.58
C ARG A 7 -0.60 7.78 0.05
N LYS A 8 -1.09 8.57 1.01
CA LYS A 8 -0.27 9.52 1.77
C LYS A 8 0.79 8.81 2.58
N GLU A 9 0.41 7.80 3.36
CA GLU A 9 1.30 7.03 4.24
C GLU A 9 2.42 6.32 3.45
N ILE A 10 2.09 5.82 2.26
CA ILE A 10 3.05 5.24 1.31
C ILE A 10 4.04 6.30 0.82
N SER A 11 3.52 7.45 0.39
CA SER A 11 4.32 8.57 -0.13
C SER A 11 5.22 9.18 0.96
N GLU A 12 4.71 9.30 2.19
CA GLU A 12 5.45 9.79 3.37
C GLU A 12 6.54 8.82 3.80
N SER A 13 6.32 7.52 3.59
CA SER A 13 7.35 6.50 3.83
C SER A 13 8.41 6.44 2.72
N GLY A 14 8.26 7.21 1.64
CA GLY A 14 9.16 7.15 0.47
C GLY A 14 9.02 5.87 -0.35
N LEU A 15 8.01 5.06 -0.07
CA LEU A 15 7.78 3.78 -0.75
C LEU A 15 6.94 3.99 -2.01
N LYS A 16 7.13 3.11 -3.00
CA LYS A 16 6.30 3.09 -4.20
C LYS A 16 5.12 2.12 -4.02
N LEU A 17 3.98 2.49 -4.60
CA LEU A 17 2.75 1.68 -4.61
C LEU A 17 3.00 0.22 -5.04
N TRP A 18 3.85 0.01 -6.06
CA TRP A 18 4.19 -1.33 -6.54
C TRP A 18 4.99 -2.17 -5.52
N GLN A 19 5.81 -1.58 -4.65
CA GLN A 19 6.59 -2.34 -3.65
C GLN A 19 5.65 -3.00 -2.65
N ILE A 20 4.67 -2.23 -2.21
CA ILE A 20 3.64 -2.70 -1.26
C ILE A 20 2.67 -3.65 -1.95
N ALA A 21 2.29 -3.35 -3.20
CA ALA A 21 1.45 -4.25 -3.99
C ALA A 21 2.13 -5.61 -4.20
N SER A 22 3.44 -5.62 -4.43
CA SER A 22 4.25 -6.83 -4.56
C SER A 22 4.34 -7.59 -3.23
N ALA A 23 4.56 -6.88 -2.12
CA ALA A 23 4.68 -7.49 -0.79
C ALA A 23 3.36 -8.08 -0.27
N VAL A 24 2.23 -7.40 -0.48
CA VAL A 24 0.92 -7.80 0.10
C VAL A 24 0.13 -8.71 -0.83
N TYR A 25 0.13 -8.40 -2.13
CA TYR A 25 -0.75 -9.05 -3.11
C TYR A 25 0.03 -9.71 -4.26
N SER A 26 1.36 -9.66 -4.24
CA SER A 26 2.22 -10.08 -5.37
C SER A 26 1.71 -9.55 -6.72
N CYS A 27 1.27 -8.29 -6.72
CA CYS A 27 0.57 -7.70 -7.83
C CYS A 27 1.25 -6.43 -8.34
N ASN A 28 1.03 -6.11 -9.61
CA ASN A 28 1.62 -4.93 -10.23
C ASN A 28 0.83 -3.64 -9.89
N ASP A 29 1.48 -2.48 -10.01
CA ASP A 29 0.95 -1.16 -9.64
C ASP A 29 -0.48 -0.90 -10.13
N GLY A 30 -0.79 -1.26 -11.38
CA GLY A 30 -2.09 -1.02 -12.00
C GLY A 30 -3.26 -1.71 -11.29
N ASN A 31 -3.05 -2.93 -10.78
CA ASN A 31 -4.08 -3.65 -10.02
C ASN A 31 -4.27 -3.05 -8.63
N PHE A 32 -3.16 -2.65 -7.99
CA PHE A 32 -3.22 -2.01 -6.68
C PHE A 32 -3.87 -0.62 -6.74
N SER A 33 -3.54 0.18 -7.75
CA SER A 33 -4.16 1.48 -7.99
C SER A 33 -5.67 1.34 -8.24
N ARG A 34 -6.10 0.32 -9.00
CA ARG A 34 -7.52 -0.03 -9.16
C ARG A 34 -8.18 -0.40 -7.83
N LYS A 35 -7.55 -1.25 -7.02
CA LYS A 35 -8.02 -1.63 -5.67
C LYS A 35 -8.17 -0.42 -4.76
N LEU A 36 -7.19 0.49 -4.76
CA LEU A 36 -7.25 1.71 -3.95
C LEU A 36 -8.38 2.67 -4.36
N ARG A 37 -8.93 2.57 -5.58
CA ARG A 37 -10.11 3.33 -5.99
C ARG A 37 -11.42 2.79 -5.41
N GLN A 38 -11.45 1.53 -4.97
CA GLN A 38 -12.60 0.90 -4.34
C GLN A 38 -12.51 1.00 -2.81
N GLU A 39 -13.63 0.81 -2.12
CA GLU A 39 -13.62 0.80 -0.67
C GLU A 39 -13.01 -0.51 -0.17
N LEU A 40 -11.80 -0.44 0.40
CA LEU A 40 -11.11 -1.61 0.93
C LEU A 40 -11.60 -1.90 2.35
N PRO A 41 -11.80 -3.18 2.71
CA PRO A 41 -12.11 -3.55 4.09
C PRO A 41 -10.95 -3.18 5.02
N ALA A 42 -11.27 -2.95 6.29
CA ALA A 42 -10.29 -2.52 7.30
C ALA A 42 -9.10 -3.50 7.44
N GLU A 43 -9.34 -4.80 7.21
CA GLU A 43 -8.29 -5.82 7.21
C GLU A 43 -7.27 -5.62 6.08
N GLU A 44 -7.71 -5.35 4.85
CA GLU A 44 -6.80 -5.07 3.74
C GLU A 44 -6.02 -3.79 3.99
N LYS A 45 -6.66 -2.76 4.56
CA LYS A 45 -5.96 -1.53 4.95
C LYS A 45 -4.86 -1.83 5.98
N LYS A 46 -5.14 -2.67 6.98
CA LYS A 46 -4.14 -3.09 7.98
C LYS A 46 -2.96 -3.82 7.34
N ARG A 47 -3.21 -4.78 6.43
CA ARG A 47 -2.14 -5.50 5.71
C ARG A 47 -1.25 -4.55 4.91
N ILE A 48 -1.85 -3.56 4.25
CA ILE A 48 -1.10 -2.53 3.52
C ILE A 48 -0.22 -1.72 4.48
N ARG A 49 -0.77 -1.27 5.61
CA ARG A 49 0.00 -0.51 6.62
C ARG A 49 1.15 -1.32 7.20
N ASP A 50 0.91 -2.58 7.50
CA ASP A 50 1.92 -3.48 8.04
C ASP A 50 3.07 -3.66 7.04
N ALA A 51 2.76 -3.87 5.76
CA ALA A 51 3.76 -3.93 4.71
C ALA A 51 4.52 -2.60 4.50
N ILE A 52 3.85 -1.45 4.65
CA ILE A 52 4.54 -0.14 4.62
C ILE A 52 5.58 -0.07 5.73
N VAL A 53 5.21 -0.42 6.97
CA VAL A 53 6.12 -0.41 8.12
C VAL A 53 7.28 -1.38 7.91
N GLN A 54 6.99 -2.58 7.40
CA GLN A 54 8.00 -3.60 7.16
C GLN A 54 8.99 -3.19 6.06
N LEU A 55 8.49 -2.74 4.90
CA LEU A 55 9.31 -2.27 3.79
C LEU A 55 10.10 -1.01 4.14
N LYS A 56 9.54 -0.12 4.96
CA LYS A 56 10.25 1.05 5.46
C LYS A 56 11.42 0.64 6.34
N LYS A 57 11.23 -0.37 7.19
CA LYS A 57 12.26 -0.90 8.09
C LYS A 57 13.37 -1.68 7.35
N GLU A 58 13.05 -2.38 6.26
CA GLU A 58 14.04 -3.08 5.43
C GLU A 58 14.87 -2.14 4.53
N GLY A 59 14.41 -0.90 4.32
CA GLY A 59 15.08 0.09 3.49
C GLY A 59 15.99 1.07 4.23
N GLU A 60 16.18 0.91 5.55
CA GLU A 60 17.04 1.73 6.43
C GLU A 60 18.37 1.01 6.70
#